data_AF-A0A0Q7S4S4-F1
#
_entry.id   AF-A0A0Q7S4S4-F1
#
_cell.length_a   1.000
_cell.length_b   1.000
_cell.length_c   1.000
_cell.angle_alpha   90.00
_cell.angle_beta   90.00
_cell.angle_gamma   90.00
#
_symmetry.space_group_name_H-M   'P 1'
#
loop_
_entity.id
_entity.type
_entity.pdbx_description
1 polymer ?
#
loop_
_entity_poly.entity_id
_entity_poly.type
_entity_poly.pdbx_seq_one_letter_code
_entity_poly.pdbx_strand_id
1 'polypeptide(L)'
;MSAITAFLEGEGPDARGRTLFDVLAMDNVALERNHDFIQWLFPLREPSRAVPEAPVLADTEVEAIRESVMAQCALAAATDRMDAFYRATHDWLMPNDHNHLRITRIIRSLRLLVGDEQADAFRAAIMARVEATRAPVSARSRGYWATA
;
A
#
# COMPACT_ATOMS: atom_id res chain seq x y z
N MET A 1 0.90 6.79 -21.84
CA MET A 1 1.24 6.48 -20.43
C MET A 1 0.15 7.10 -19.56
N SER A 2 -0.45 6.33 -18.65
CA SER A 2 -1.49 6.88 -17.76
C SER A 2 -0.87 7.57 -16.55
N ALA A 3 -1.67 8.34 -15.80
CA ALA A 3 -1.19 9.10 -14.65
C ALA A 3 -0.60 8.19 -13.56
N ILE A 4 -1.20 7.01 -13.32
CA ILE A 4 -0.71 6.06 -12.32
C ILE A 4 0.60 5.39 -12.74
N THR A 5 0.73 5.02 -14.02
CA THR A 5 2.00 4.49 -14.54
C THR A 5 3.09 5.54 -14.45
N ALA A 6 2.83 6.77 -14.90
CA ALA A 6 3.79 7.87 -14.80
C ALA A 6 4.21 8.15 -13.35
N PHE A 7 3.28 8.11 -12.39
CA PHE A 7 3.60 8.27 -10.97
C PHE A 7 4.53 7.17 -10.45
N LEU A 8 4.22 5.89 -10.72
CA LEU A 8 5.04 4.77 -10.27
C LEU A 8 6.39 4.69 -10.99
N GLU A 9 6.49 5.22 -12.20
CA GLU A 9 7.76 5.37 -12.93
C GLU A 9 8.58 6.58 -12.47
N GLY A 10 8.03 7.42 -11.58
CA GLY A 10 8.68 8.63 -11.08
C GLY A 10 8.65 9.81 -12.04
N GLU A 11 7.85 9.72 -13.11
CA GLU A 11 7.73 10.74 -14.17
C GLU A 11 6.52 11.68 -13.97
N GLY A 12 5.61 11.35 -13.06
CA GLY A 12 4.40 12.12 -12.80
C GLY A 12 4.05 12.27 -11.32
N PRO A 13 3.23 13.26 -10.95
CA PRO A 13 2.74 13.41 -9.59
C PRO A 13 1.45 12.62 -9.35
N ASP A 14 1.09 12.46 -8.07
CA ASP A 14 -0.25 12.07 -7.65
C ASP A 14 -1.28 13.21 -7.78
N ALA A 15 -2.53 12.94 -7.41
CA ALA A 15 -3.63 13.93 -7.46
C ALA A 15 -3.41 15.17 -6.57
N ARG A 16 -2.44 15.14 -5.65
CA ARG A 16 -2.07 16.29 -4.80
C ARG A 16 -0.82 17.00 -5.28
N GLY A 17 -0.25 16.61 -6.43
CA GLY A 17 0.95 17.20 -6.98
C GLY A 17 2.25 16.66 -6.36
N ARG A 18 2.20 15.59 -5.56
CA ARG A 18 3.38 15.00 -4.92
C ARG A 18 4.02 13.97 -5.86
N THR A 19 5.34 13.97 -5.97
CA THR A 19 6.06 12.91 -6.71
C THR A 19 6.14 11.64 -5.87
N LEU A 20 6.50 10.51 -6.51
CA LEU A 20 6.81 9.26 -5.81
C LEU A 20 7.85 9.49 -4.70
N PHE A 21 8.89 10.27 -4.98
CA PHE A 21 9.96 10.56 -4.03
C PHE A 21 9.47 11.36 -2.82
N ASP A 22 8.60 12.37 -3.05
CA ASP A 22 8.01 13.15 -1.96
C ASP A 22 7.18 12.26 -1.02
N VAL A 23 6.40 11.34 -1.60
CA VAL A 23 5.57 10.40 -0.83
C VAL A 23 6.44 9.42 -0.04
N LEU A 24 7.47 8.84 -0.65
CA LEU A 24 8.39 7.92 0.04
C LEU A 24 9.20 8.61 1.14
N ALA A 25 9.49 9.91 1.00
CA ALA A 25 10.22 10.71 1.98
C ALA A 25 9.36 11.20 3.16
N MET A 26 8.04 11.02 3.12
CA MET A 26 7.16 11.38 4.25
C MET A 26 7.61 10.68 5.53
N ASP A 27 7.59 11.39 6.66
CA ASP A 27 7.82 10.80 7.97
C ASP A 27 6.59 10.02 8.49
N ASN A 28 6.73 9.32 9.61
CA ASN A 28 5.62 8.52 10.15
C ASN A 28 4.42 9.37 10.58
N VAL A 29 4.63 10.63 10.98
CA VAL A 29 3.54 11.55 11.36
C VAL A 29 2.76 11.94 10.10
N ALA A 30 3.45 12.23 9.00
CA ALA A 30 2.84 12.57 7.72
C ALA A 30 2.10 11.37 7.10
N LEU A 31 2.67 10.15 7.18
CA LEU A 31 2.01 8.93 6.71
C LEU A 31 0.76 8.55 7.53
N GLU A 32 0.73 8.93 8.80
CA GLU A 32 -0.43 8.68 9.67
C GLU A 32 -1.50 9.78 9.52
N ARG A 33 -1.10 11.01 9.16
CA ARG A 33 -2.04 12.12 8.95
C ARG A 33 -2.67 12.17 7.56
N ASN A 34 -1.91 11.79 6.53
CA ASN A 34 -2.35 11.84 5.13
C ASN A 34 -2.54 10.41 4.64
N HIS A 35 -3.72 10.06 4.13
CA HIS A 35 -4.03 8.68 3.74
C HIS A 35 -4.21 8.50 2.25
N ASP A 36 -4.28 9.59 1.49
CA ASP A 36 -4.61 9.62 0.06
C ASP A 36 -3.46 9.13 -0.84
N PHE A 37 -2.23 9.10 -0.30
CA PHE A 37 -1.07 8.58 -1.01
C PHE A 37 -1.13 7.06 -1.19
N ILE A 38 -1.78 6.33 -0.27
CA ILE A 38 -1.72 4.86 -0.26
C ILE A 38 -2.41 4.28 -1.48
N GLN A 39 -3.39 5.00 -2.03
CA GLN A 39 -4.09 4.58 -3.24
C GLN A 39 -3.22 4.68 -4.49
N TRP A 40 -2.23 5.59 -4.48
CA TRP A 40 -1.27 5.79 -5.57
C TRP A 40 -0.06 4.87 -5.46
N LEU A 41 0.46 4.62 -4.25
CA LEU A 41 1.52 3.63 -4.05
C LEU A 41 1.03 2.19 -4.30
N PHE A 42 -0.20 1.89 -3.89
CA PHE A 42 -0.78 0.54 -3.98
C PHE A 42 -2.15 0.61 -4.68
N PRO A 43 -2.19 0.87 -5.99
CA PRO A 43 -3.44 0.97 -6.74
C PRO A 43 -4.11 -0.40 -6.91
N LEU A 44 -5.43 -0.38 -7.12
CA LEU A 44 -6.29 -1.57 -7.28
C LEU A 44 -7.24 -1.39 -8.47
N ARG A 45 -7.86 -2.50 -8.93
CA ARG A 45 -8.95 -2.46 -9.91
C ARG A 45 -10.27 -1.96 -9.31
N GLU A 46 -10.44 -2.04 -7.99
CA GLU A 46 -11.63 -1.55 -7.33
C GLU A 46 -11.49 -0.09 -6.91
N PRO A 47 -12.54 0.73 -7.11
CA PRO A 47 -12.54 2.11 -6.66
C PRO A 47 -12.40 2.20 -5.14
N SER A 48 -11.62 3.19 -4.69
CA SER A 48 -11.51 3.49 -3.27
C SER A 48 -12.82 4.05 -2.74
N ARG A 49 -13.33 3.46 -1.65
CA ARG A 49 -14.50 4.00 -0.94
C ARG A 49 -14.19 5.24 -0.11
N ALA A 50 -12.91 5.49 0.19
CA ALA A 50 -12.46 6.60 1.03
C ALA A 50 -11.99 7.82 0.22
N VAL A 51 -11.46 7.59 -0.99
CA VAL A 51 -10.85 8.63 -1.83
C VAL A 51 -11.38 8.45 -3.26
N PRO A 52 -12.46 9.15 -3.65
CA PRO A 52 -13.07 8.98 -4.97
C PRO A 52 -12.13 9.29 -6.15
N GLU A 53 -11.16 10.19 -5.96
CA GLU A 53 -10.18 10.60 -6.97
C GLU A 53 -8.99 9.63 -7.09
N ALA A 54 -9.00 8.53 -6.35
CA ALA A 54 -7.95 7.52 -6.41
C ALA A 54 -7.93 6.81 -7.78
N PRO A 55 -6.74 6.45 -8.28
CA PRO A 55 -6.62 5.69 -9.52
C PRO A 55 -7.29 4.32 -9.39
N VAL A 56 -7.97 3.92 -10.46
CA VAL A 56 -8.62 2.62 -10.63
C VAL A 56 -7.98 1.96 -11.84
N LEU A 57 -7.32 0.83 -11.62
CA LEU A 57 -6.51 0.21 -12.67
C LEU A 57 -7.38 -0.44 -13.75
N ALA A 58 -7.11 -0.09 -15.00
CA ALA A 58 -7.47 -0.89 -16.16
C ALA A 58 -6.46 -2.03 -16.38
N ASP A 59 -6.85 -3.06 -17.14
CA ASP A 59 -5.96 -4.20 -17.42
C ASP A 59 -4.68 -3.80 -18.13
N THR A 60 -4.75 -2.83 -19.05
CA THR A 60 -3.58 -2.28 -19.74
C THR A 60 -2.60 -1.58 -18.79
N GLU A 61 -3.09 -0.98 -17.69
CA GLU A 61 -2.24 -0.34 -16.69
C GLU A 61 -1.59 -1.38 -15.76
N VAL A 62 -2.33 -2.45 -15.44
CA VAL A 62 -1.77 -3.60 -14.70
C VAL A 62 -0.62 -4.23 -15.47
N GLU A 63 -0.79 -4.46 -16.77
CA GLU A 63 0.25 -5.01 -17.65
C GLU A 63 1.46 -4.05 -17.72
N ALA A 64 1.22 -2.76 -17.98
CA ALA A 64 2.29 -1.77 -18.05
C ALA A 64 3.11 -1.68 -16.74
N ILE A 65 2.44 -1.71 -15.58
CA ILE A 65 3.11 -1.67 -14.27
C ILE A 65 3.92 -2.96 -14.02
N ARG A 66 3.42 -4.12 -14.44
CA ARG A 66 4.12 -5.41 -14.30
C ARG A 66 5.38 -5.47 -15.17
N GLU A 67 5.34 -4.89 -16.36
CA GLU A 67 6.47 -4.88 -17.30
C GLU A 67 7.51 -3.78 -17.01
N SER A 68 7.12 -2.75 -16.25
CA SER A 68 7.99 -1.61 -15.95
C SER A 68 8.92 -1.87 -14.77
N VAL A 69 10.22 -1.90 -15.04
CA VAL A 69 11.27 -2.05 -13.99
C VAL A 69 11.18 -0.91 -12.98
N MET A 70 10.91 0.32 -13.42
CA MET A 70 10.80 1.48 -12.51
C MET A 70 9.59 1.35 -11.59
N ALA A 71 8.43 0.94 -12.11
CA ALA A 71 7.25 0.72 -11.28
C ALA A 71 7.45 -0.43 -10.28
N GLN A 72 8.15 -1.51 -10.66
CA GLN A 72 8.49 -2.60 -9.74
C GLN A 72 9.45 -2.14 -8.63
N CYS A 73 10.46 -1.32 -8.96
CA CYS A 73 11.32 -0.69 -7.95
C CYS A 73 10.55 0.24 -7.01
N ALA A 74 9.59 1.00 -7.53
CA ALA A 74 8.72 1.87 -6.73
C ALA A 74 7.84 1.08 -5.76
N LEU A 75 7.24 -0.03 -6.21
CA LEU A 75 6.43 -0.92 -5.36
C LEU A 75 7.27 -1.57 -4.26
N ALA A 76 8.50 -1.98 -4.56
CA ALA A 76 9.44 -2.50 -3.55
C ALA A 76 9.78 -1.42 -2.50
N ALA A 77 10.18 -0.22 -2.95
CA ALA A 77 10.49 0.88 -2.04
C ALA A 77 9.28 1.32 -1.19
N ALA A 78 8.08 1.32 -1.76
CA ALA A 78 6.84 1.61 -1.06
C ALA A 78 6.54 0.53 0.00
N THR A 79 6.79 -0.74 -0.33
CA THR A 79 6.62 -1.87 0.60
C THR A 79 7.56 -1.74 1.79
N ASP A 80 8.84 -1.50 1.53
CA ASP A 80 9.84 -1.27 2.57
C ASP A 80 9.48 -0.06 3.45
N ARG A 81 9.03 1.04 2.82
CA ARG A 81 8.62 2.25 3.54
C ARG A 81 7.43 1.99 4.47
N MET A 82 6.42 1.25 4.01
CA MET A 82 5.23 0.93 4.81
C MET A 82 5.56 -0.10 5.90
N ASP A 83 6.41 -1.08 5.62
CA ASP A 83 6.86 -2.05 6.61
C ASP A 83 7.68 -1.38 7.74
N ALA A 84 8.56 -0.44 7.38
CA ALA A 84 9.27 0.40 8.35
C ALA A 84 8.31 1.25 9.20
N PHE A 85 7.26 1.81 8.59
CA PHE A 85 6.21 2.54 9.32
C PHE A 85 5.51 1.63 10.34
N TYR A 86 5.02 0.45 9.94
CA TYR A 86 4.31 -0.47 10.83
C TYR A 86 5.19 -1.07 11.93
N ARG A 87 6.51 -1.17 11.73
CA ARG A 87 7.46 -1.52 12.79
C ARG A 87 7.65 -0.40 13.80
N ALA A 88 7.74 0.85 13.34
CA ALA A 88 8.05 2.01 14.17
C ALA A 88 6.85 2.56 14.95
N THR A 89 5.62 2.34 14.48
CA THR A 89 4.39 2.82 15.12
C THR A 89 3.61 1.68 15.78
N HIS A 90 2.81 2.02 16.78
CA HIS A 90 2.05 1.04 17.57
C HIS A 90 0.54 1.31 17.57
N ASP A 91 0.10 2.51 17.20
CA ASP A 91 -1.32 2.90 17.26
C ASP A 91 -2.21 1.99 16.40
N TRP A 92 -1.70 1.55 15.25
CA TRP A 92 -2.40 0.64 14.34
C TRP A 92 -2.68 -0.75 14.94
N LEU A 93 -2.01 -1.14 16.03
CA LEU A 93 -2.21 -2.44 16.69
C LEU A 93 -3.53 -2.48 17.48
N MET A 94 -4.20 -1.33 17.64
CA MET A 94 -5.49 -1.24 18.30
C MET A 94 -6.63 -1.78 17.41
N PRO A 95 -7.75 -2.23 18.02
CA PRO A 95 -8.90 -2.70 17.24
C PRO A 95 -9.51 -1.55 16.42
N ASN A 96 -10.00 -1.86 15.23
CA ASN A 96 -10.69 -0.92 14.33
C ASN A 96 -9.85 0.27 13.84
N ASP A 97 -8.52 0.15 13.86
CA ASP A 97 -7.68 1.19 13.29
C ASP A 97 -7.76 1.22 11.76
N HIS A 98 -7.74 2.43 11.20
CA HIS A 98 -7.86 2.69 9.77
C HIS A 98 -6.70 2.05 8.96
N ASN A 99 -5.53 1.85 9.55
CA ASN A 99 -4.42 1.15 8.90
C ASN A 99 -4.75 -0.30 8.54
N HIS A 100 -5.74 -0.94 9.17
CA HIS A 100 -6.10 -2.31 8.82
C HIS A 100 -6.60 -2.42 7.37
N LEU A 101 -7.31 -1.39 6.89
CA LEU A 101 -7.74 -1.29 5.49
C LEU A 101 -6.58 -0.97 4.56
N ARG A 102 -5.61 -0.16 5.02
CA ARG A 102 -4.37 0.13 4.26
C ARG A 102 -3.53 -1.13 4.07
N ILE A 103 -3.32 -1.92 5.12
CA ILE A 103 -2.66 -3.24 5.05
C ILE A 103 -3.35 -4.16 4.06
N THR A 104 -4.69 -4.23 4.10
CA THR A 104 -5.47 -5.03 3.15
C THR A 104 -5.22 -4.58 1.71
N ARG A 105 -5.17 -3.27 1.47
CA ARG A 105 -4.89 -2.69 0.14
C ARG A 105 -3.48 -3.03 -0.33
N ILE A 106 -2.48 -2.92 0.53
CA ILE A 106 -1.09 -3.26 0.21
C ILE A 106 -0.99 -4.71 -0.24
N ILE A 107 -1.53 -5.66 0.54
CA ILE A 107 -1.49 -7.10 0.21
C ILE A 107 -2.13 -7.35 -1.16
N ARG A 108 -3.35 -6.82 -1.39
CA ARG A 108 -4.06 -7.00 -2.67
C ARG A 108 -3.31 -6.40 -3.86
N SER A 109 -2.74 -5.22 -3.67
CA SER A 109 -2.02 -4.51 -4.73
C SER A 109 -0.72 -5.24 -5.08
N LEU A 110 0.04 -5.71 -4.08
CA LEU A 110 1.24 -6.53 -4.30
C LEU A 110 0.90 -7.83 -5.03
N ARG A 111 -0.17 -8.51 -4.61
CA ARG A 111 -0.64 -9.73 -5.29
C ARG A 111 -1.05 -9.45 -6.74
N LEU A 112 -1.68 -8.31 -6.99
CA LEU A 112 -2.07 -7.88 -8.32
C LEU A 112 -0.88 -7.47 -9.19
N LEU A 113 0.11 -6.75 -8.67
CA LEU A 113 1.10 -6.03 -9.48
C LEU A 113 2.50 -6.64 -9.44
N VAL A 114 2.80 -7.47 -8.44
CA VAL A 114 4.13 -8.03 -8.20
C VAL A 114 4.06 -9.56 -8.17
N GLY A 115 3.27 -10.14 -7.27
CA GLY A 115 3.11 -11.59 -7.14
C GLY A 115 2.64 -12.05 -5.76
N ASP A 116 2.23 -13.32 -5.68
CA ASP A 116 1.73 -13.93 -4.44
C ASP A 116 2.81 -13.97 -3.35
N GLU A 117 4.06 -14.25 -3.72
CA GLU A 117 5.18 -14.35 -2.78
C GLU A 117 5.41 -13.05 -2.02
N GLN A 118 5.45 -11.90 -2.72
CA GLN A 118 5.70 -10.60 -2.11
C GLN A 118 4.50 -10.16 -1.24
N ALA A 119 3.28 -10.45 -1.69
CA ALA A 119 2.07 -10.18 -0.92
C ALA A 119 2.03 -10.98 0.39
N ASP A 120 2.36 -12.28 0.32
CA ASP A 120 2.37 -13.16 1.48
C ASP A 120 3.53 -12.85 2.44
N ALA A 121 4.68 -12.44 1.93
CA ALA A 121 5.80 -11.97 2.75
C ALA A 121 5.43 -10.73 3.56
N PHE A 122 4.81 -9.72 2.92
CA PHE A 122 4.33 -8.52 3.62
C PHE A 122 3.27 -8.87 4.67
N ARG A 123 2.29 -9.72 4.32
CA ARG A 123 1.27 -10.20 5.27
C ARG A 123 1.90 -10.90 6.47
N ALA A 124 2.88 -11.77 6.24
CA ALA A 124 3.58 -12.49 7.29
C ALA A 124 4.31 -11.54 8.24
N ALA A 125 4.98 -10.50 7.72
CA ALA A 125 5.63 -9.48 8.54
C ALA A 125 4.64 -8.74 9.46
N ILE A 126 3.47 -8.36 8.95
CA ILE A 126 2.39 -7.76 9.75
C ILE A 126 1.90 -8.72 10.82
N MET A 127 1.63 -9.98 10.47
CA MET A 127 1.14 -10.97 11.43
C MET A 127 2.16 -11.27 12.53
N ALA A 128 3.44 -11.39 12.18
CA ALA A 128 4.52 -11.56 13.15
C ALA A 128 4.56 -10.40 14.15
N ARG A 129 4.32 -9.15 13.70
CA ARG A 129 4.24 -7.99 14.58
C ARG A 129 3.05 -8.08 15.54
N VAL A 130 1.86 -8.43 15.03
CA VAL A 130 0.63 -8.61 15.84
C VAL A 130 0.83 -9.69 16.91
N GLU A 131 1.46 -10.81 16.56
CA GLU A 131 1.74 -11.92 17.47
C GLU A 131 2.76 -11.51 18.54
N ALA A 132 3.88 -10.89 18.14
CA ALA A 132 4.93 -10.45 19.05
C ALA A 132 4.43 -9.46 20.10
N THR A 133 3.49 -8.58 19.75
CA THR A 133 2.93 -7.59 20.69
C THR A 133 1.65 -8.06 21.36
N ARG A 134 1.13 -9.26 21.03
CA ARG A 134 -0.19 -9.75 21.46
C ARG A 134 -1.30 -8.72 21.21
N ALA A 135 -1.23 -8.04 20.06
CA ALA A 135 -2.09 -6.92 19.76
C ALA A 135 -3.56 -7.35 19.62
N PRO A 136 -4.52 -6.57 20.14
CA PRO A 136 -5.95 -6.89 20.10
C PRO A 136 -6.59 -6.63 18.71
N VAL A 137 -5.87 -6.88 17.61
CA VAL A 137 -6.41 -6.72 16.26
C VAL A 137 -7.60 -7.66 16.06
N SER A 138 -8.71 -7.11 15.54
CA SER A 138 -9.95 -7.86 15.37
C SER A 138 -9.77 -9.09 14.46
N ALA A 139 -10.54 -10.16 14.72
CA ALA A 139 -10.56 -11.34 13.85
C ALA A 139 -11.03 -10.98 12.42
N ARG A 140 -11.90 -9.96 12.30
CA ARG A 140 -12.37 -9.44 11.01
C ARG A 140 -11.23 -8.87 10.17
N SER A 141 -10.39 -8.00 10.75
CA SER A 141 -9.23 -7.42 10.06
C SER A 141 -8.26 -8.52 9.61
N ARG A 142 -7.95 -9.47 10.50
CA ARG A 142 -7.11 -10.64 10.18
C ARG A 142 -7.72 -11.49 9.06
N GLY A 143 -9.04 -11.68 9.05
CA GLY A 143 -9.75 -12.37 7.98
C GLY A 143 -9.66 -11.66 6.62
N TYR A 144 -9.69 -10.32 6.60
CA TYR A 144 -9.45 -9.56 5.38
C TYR A 144 -8.02 -9.71 4.89
N TRP A 145 -7.02 -9.75 5.77
CA TRP A 145 -5.63 -9.96 5.37
C TRP A 145 -5.37 -11.38 4.86
N ALA A 146 -6.05 -12.38 5.42
CA ALA A 146 -5.92 -13.77 5.00
C ALA A 146 -6.50 -14.03 3.60
N THR A 147 -7.53 -13.29 3.21
CA THR A 147 -8.23 -13.44 1.91
C THR A 147 -7.95 -12.31 0.92
N ALA A 148 -7.16 -11.32 1.33
CA ALA A 148 -6.51 -10.35 0.45
C ALA A 148 -5.49 -11.06 -0.44
#